data_AF-A0A7C6MBU6-F1
#
_entry.id   AF-A0A7C6MBU6-F1
#
_cell.length_a   1.000
_cell.length_b   1.000
_cell.length_c   1.000
_cell.angle_alpha   90.00
_cell.angle_beta   90.00
_cell.angle_gamma   90.00
#
_symmetry.space_group_name_H-M   'P 1'
#
loop_
_entity.id
_entity.type
_entity.pdbx_description
1 polymer ?
#
loop_
_entity_poly.entity_id
_entity_poly.type
_entity_poly.pdbx_seq_one_letter_code
_entity_poly.pdbx_strand_id
1 'polypeptide(L)'
;MVTKVIQKEKEEKISIPHLINDFLFKNRRIILVILAVLVAALIVIITYVVIVEKKNTAAITKIEDIIESWDEARLDNKSAALAALTVTEDALLEQLDSLVKGNRRLSSGARANLVAAEIYHSRKDWKNAKNSYLACAKTKPEMYMAPLGYYNAAVCAEELGEADQAIALYAKALDHDAFKMKSRALFNMGRVEEQRGNSIVAIEFYEKMTEQFPDDSWTLLAKSRIIALEIQ
;
A
#
# COMPACT_ATOMS: atom_id res chain seq x y z
N MET A 1 18.08 -86.40 -30.30
CA MET A 1 16.85 -85.99 -29.61
C MET A 1 17.19 -85.60 -28.17
N VAL A 2 17.58 -84.36 -27.91
CA VAL A 2 17.48 -83.72 -26.58
C VAL A 2 17.33 -82.22 -26.81
N THR A 3 16.12 -81.74 -26.56
CA THR A 3 15.69 -80.36 -26.49
C THR A 3 16.43 -79.65 -25.36
N LYS A 4 17.05 -78.47 -25.60
CA LYS A 4 17.39 -77.57 -24.48
C LYS A 4 17.26 -76.10 -24.86
N VAL A 5 16.07 -75.60 -24.50
CA VAL A 5 15.79 -74.32 -23.83
C VAL A 5 16.28 -73.06 -24.53
N ILE A 6 15.31 -72.40 -25.18
CA ILE A 6 15.30 -70.98 -25.49
C ILE A 6 15.48 -70.22 -24.16
N GLN A 7 16.67 -69.67 -23.93
CA GLN A 7 16.91 -68.77 -22.81
C GLN A 7 16.38 -67.40 -23.23
N LYS A 8 15.12 -67.13 -22.86
CA LYS A 8 14.48 -65.83 -23.00
C LYS A 8 15.23 -64.86 -22.09
N GLU A 9 16.07 -64.01 -22.66
CA GLU A 9 16.71 -62.90 -21.94
C GLU A 9 15.61 -62.10 -21.24
N LYS A 10 15.62 -62.13 -19.91
CA LYS A 10 14.77 -61.29 -19.08
C LYS A 10 15.40 -59.90 -19.20
N GLU A 11 14.83 -59.03 -20.02
CA GLU A 11 15.19 -57.61 -20.02
C GLU A 11 15.09 -57.09 -18.59
N GLU A 12 16.25 -56.86 -17.97
CA GLU A 12 16.36 -56.28 -16.65
C GLU A 12 15.94 -54.81 -16.78
N LYS A 13 14.65 -54.52 -16.52
CA LYS A 13 14.17 -53.14 -16.48
C LYS A 13 14.94 -52.41 -15.40
N ILE A 14 15.91 -51.60 -15.81
CA ILE A 14 16.74 -50.80 -14.91
C ILE A 14 15.81 -49.98 -14.00
N SER A 15 15.92 -50.23 -12.71
CA SER A 15 15.11 -49.57 -11.69
C SER A 15 15.39 -48.06 -11.69
N ILE A 16 14.36 -47.22 -11.67
CA ILE A 16 14.48 -45.74 -11.65
C ILE A 16 15.50 -45.24 -10.60
N PRO A 17 15.53 -45.76 -9.36
CA PRO A 17 16.59 -45.48 -8.39
C PRO A 17 18.02 -45.68 -8.90
N HIS A 18 18.29 -46.72 -9.68
CA HIS A 18 19.63 -46.99 -10.22
C HIS A 18 20.03 -45.95 -11.28
N LEU A 19 19.09 -45.53 -12.13
CA LEU A 19 19.30 -44.48 -13.13
C LEU A 19 19.60 -43.12 -12.47
N ILE A 20 18.87 -42.78 -11.41
CA ILE A 20 19.10 -41.56 -10.62
C ILE A 20 20.48 -41.60 -9.98
N ASN A 21 20.83 -42.74 -9.36
CA ASN A 21 22.11 -42.90 -8.70
C ASN A 21 23.29 -42.77 -9.68
N ASP A 22 23.22 -43.43 -10.82
CA ASP A 22 24.26 -43.34 -11.87
C ASP A 22 24.38 -41.93 -12.42
N PHE A 23 23.26 -41.24 -12.63
CA PHE A 23 23.24 -39.84 -13.06
C PHE A 23 23.91 -38.93 -12.04
N LEU A 24 23.59 -39.09 -10.74
CA LEU A 24 24.20 -38.31 -9.66
C LEU A 24 25.70 -38.58 -9.57
N PHE A 25 26.14 -39.84 -9.64
CA PHE A 25 27.56 -40.19 -9.58
C PHE A 25 28.35 -39.68 -10.80
N LYS A 26 27.78 -39.82 -12.01
CA LYS A 26 28.39 -39.35 -13.25
C LYS A 26 28.54 -37.83 -13.27
N ASN A 27 27.55 -37.11 -12.74
CA ASN A 27 27.50 -35.65 -12.79
C ASN A 27 27.84 -34.96 -11.46
N ARG A 28 28.32 -35.69 -10.45
CA ARG A 28 28.50 -35.19 -9.06
C ARG A 28 29.25 -33.87 -8.95
N ARG A 29 30.31 -33.66 -9.77
CA ARG A 29 31.09 -32.42 -9.76
C ARG A 29 30.27 -31.23 -10.27
N ILE A 30 29.50 -31.42 -11.34
CA ILE A 30 28.64 -30.39 -11.92
C ILE A 30 27.52 -30.04 -10.92
N ILE A 31 26.90 -31.05 -10.32
CA ILE A 31 25.84 -30.86 -9.32
C ILE A 31 26.36 -30.08 -8.10
N LEU A 32 27.54 -30.42 -7.58
CA LEU A 32 28.15 -29.69 -6.46
C LEU A 32 28.49 -28.24 -6.82
N VAL A 33 28.97 -27.98 -8.03
CA VAL A 33 29.22 -26.60 -8.50
C VAL A 33 27.91 -25.82 -8.60
N ILE A 34 26.85 -26.40 -9.18
CA ILE A 34 25.53 -25.77 -9.25
C ILE A 34 25.02 -25.46 -7.83
N LEU A 35 25.11 -26.42 -6.90
CA LEU A 35 24.70 -26.21 -5.52
C LEU A 35 25.49 -25.08 -4.85
N ALA A 36 26.81 -25.04 -5.04
CA ALA A 36 27.66 -23.98 -4.50
C ALA A 36 27.28 -22.60 -5.06
N VAL A 37 26.98 -22.51 -6.36
CA VAL A 37 26.50 -21.27 -7.00
C VAL A 37 25.14 -20.85 -6.43
N LEU A 38 24.22 -21.79 -6.23
CA LEU A 38 22.92 -21.51 -5.61
C LEU A 38 23.07 -21.00 -4.17
N VAL A 39 23.96 -21.60 -3.38
CA VAL A 39 24.27 -21.13 -2.02
C VAL A 39 24.88 -19.73 -2.03
N ALA A 40 25.83 -19.47 -2.92
CA ALA A 40 26.43 -18.14 -3.06
C ALA A 40 25.38 -17.09 -3.47
N ALA A 41 24.51 -17.41 -4.42
CA ALA A 41 23.40 -16.55 -4.83
C ALA A 41 22.44 -16.25 -3.67
N LEU A 42 22.11 -17.27 -2.86
CA LEU A 42 21.27 -17.10 -1.68
C LEU A 42 21.93 -16.18 -0.64
N ILE A 43 23.22 -16.32 -0.37
CA ILE A 43 23.97 -15.44 0.55
C ILE A 43 23.92 -13.99 0.07
N VAL A 44 24.07 -13.74 -1.23
CA VAL A 44 23.98 -12.39 -1.82
C VAL A 44 22.58 -11.81 -1.62
N ILE A 45 21.52 -12.61 -1.86
CA ILE A 45 20.12 -12.18 -1.65
C ILE A 45 19.88 -11.84 -0.17
N ILE A 46 20.29 -12.70 0.76
CA ILE A 46 20.13 -12.47 2.19
C ILE A 46 20.86 -11.20 2.62
N THR A 47 22.13 -11.05 2.21
CA THR A 47 22.94 -9.87 2.52
C THR A 47 22.28 -8.59 1.98
N TYR A 48 21.77 -8.63 0.75
CA TYR A 48 21.06 -7.52 0.14
C TYR A 48 19.80 -7.15 0.94
N VAL A 49 18.97 -8.13 1.32
CA VAL A 49 17.75 -7.91 2.11
C VAL A 49 18.08 -7.27 3.46
N VAL A 50 19.11 -7.75 4.16
CA VAL A 50 19.54 -7.19 5.46
C VAL A 50 19.97 -5.72 5.32
N ILE A 51 20.74 -5.39 4.27
CA ILE A 51 21.17 -4.01 4.03
C ILE A 51 19.98 -3.09 3.74
N VAL A 52 19.04 -3.54 2.90
CA VAL A 52 17.83 -2.79 2.57
C VAL A 52 16.96 -2.59 3.81
N GLU A 53 16.79 -3.63 4.62
CA GLU A 53 15.99 -3.55 5.85
C GLU A 53 16.61 -2.57 6.84
N LYS A 54 17.93 -2.67 7.09
CA LYS A 54 18.64 -1.72 7.97
C LYS A 54 18.48 -0.28 7.51
N LYS A 55 18.61 -0.04 6.20
CA LYS A 55 18.39 1.29 5.61
C LYS A 55 16.94 1.75 5.81
N ASN A 56 15.97 0.85 5.60
CA ASN A 56 14.55 1.14 5.78
C ASN A 56 14.22 1.50 7.23
N THR A 57 14.71 0.73 8.21
CA THR A 57 14.54 1.01 9.64
C THR A 57 15.16 2.34 10.03
N ALA A 58 16.38 2.63 9.59
CA ALA A 58 17.05 3.90 9.88
C ALA A 58 16.30 5.11 9.29
N ALA A 59 15.67 4.95 8.11
CA ALA A 59 14.81 5.98 7.54
C ALA A 59 13.52 6.16 8.34
N ILE A 60 12.91 5.08 8.83
CA ILE A 60 11.71 5.16 9.70
C ILE A 60 12.03 5.93 10.98
N THR A 61 13.13 5.63 11.67
CA THR A 61 13.53 6.36 12.89
C THR A 61 13.59 7.87 12.64
N LYS A 62 14.26 8.30 11.55
CA LYS A 62 14.31 9.72 11.18
C LYS A 62 12.95 10.33 10.90
N ILE A 63 12.00 9.56 10.35
CA ILE A 63 10.64 10.04 10.10
C ILE A 63 9.90 10.24 11.41
N GLU A 64 10.07 9.35 12.39
CA GLU A 64 9.47 9.52 13.71
C GLU A 64 10.07 10.74 14.44
N ASP A 65 11.38 10.97 14.34
CA ASP A 65 12.02 12.21 14.85
C ASP A 65 11.42 13.48 14.18
N ILE A 66 11.13 13.42 12.88
CA ILE A 66 10.48 14.52 12.14
C ILE A 66 9.04 14.74 12.63
N ILE A 67 8.29 13.68 12.89
CA ILE A 67 6.92 13.77 13.42
C ILE A 67 6.94 14.41 14.80
N GLU A 68 7.84 13.98 15.69
CA GLU A 68 8.00 14.55 17.03
C GLU A 68 8.35 16.04 16.94
N SER A 69 9.33 16.41 16.12
CA SER A 69 9.70 17.82 15.91
C SER A 69 8.55 18.66 15.33
N TRP A 70 7.74 18.09 14.44
CA TRP A 70 6.55 18.76 13.91
C TRP A 70 5.48 18.95 14.99
N ASP A 71 5.25 17.93 15.82
CA ASP A 71 4.28 17.98 16.92
C ASP A 71 4.67 19.05 17.95
N GLU A 72 5.93 19.08 18.37
CA GLU A 72 6.48 20.11 19.25
C GLU A 72 6.29 21.51 18.64
N ALA A 73 6.67 21.69 17.38
CA ALA A 73 6.53 22.97 16.69
C ALA A 73 5.06 23.43 16.61
N ARG A 74 4.10 22.51 16.45
CA ARG A 74 2.66 22.86 16.43
C ARG A 74 2.11 23.19 17.81
N LEU A 75 2.63 22.55 18.85
CA LEU A 75 2.19 22.76 20.24
C LEU A 75 2.75 24.07 20.81
N ASP A 76 4.03 24.34 20.61
CA ASP A 76 4.70 25.55 21.08
C ASP A 76 4.20 26.80 20.35
N ASN A 77 3.88 26.68 19.06
CA ASN A 77 3.39 27.81 18.26
C ASN A 77 1.88 28.08 18.40
N LYS A 78 1.17 27.48 19.38
CA LYS A 78 -0.24 27.86 19.67
C LYS A 78 -0.40 29.34 20.03
N SER A 79 0.68 30.03 20.40
CA SER A 79 0.72 31.47 20.73
C SER A 79 1.69 32.31 19.87
N ALA A 80 2.44 31.69 18.95
CA ALA A 80 3.43 32.36 18.09
C ALA A 80 3.02 32.34 16.60
N ALA A 81 3.52 33.32 15.84
CA ALA A 81 3.05 33.63 14.49
C ALA A 81 3.17 32.44 13.52
N LEU A 82 2.08 32.13 12.80
CA LEU A 82 1.94 31.11 11.74
C LEU A 82 3.16 31.04 10.79
N ALA A 83 3.83 32.18 10.53
CA ALA A 83 5.02 32.25 9.69
C ALA A 83 6.20 31.42 10.21
N ALA A 84 6.42 31.33 11.53
CA ALA A 84 7.50 30.54 12.10
C ALA A 84 7.25 29.03 11.92
N LEU A 85 6.00 28.59 12.10
CA LEU A 85 5.61 27.20 11.87
C LEU A 85 5.81 26.79 10.40
N THR A 86 5.43 27.66 9.45
CA THR A 86 5.63 27.39 8.02
C THR A 86 7.11 27.19 7.67
N VAL A 87 8.01 28.01 8.21
CA VAL A 87 9.46 27.87 7.95
C VAL A 87 9.98 26.53 8.48
N THR A 88 9.59 26.14 9.70
CA THR A 88 9.98 24.84 10.27
C THR A 88 9.46 23.69 9.41
N GLU A 89 8.17 23.71 9.09
CA GLU A 89 7.54 22.67 8.27
C GLU A 89 8.14 22.59 6.85
N ASP A 90 8.58 23.71 6.25
CA ASP A 90 9.29 23.70 4.96
C ASP A 90 10.63 22.95 5.06
N ALA A 91 11.38 23.17 6.13
CA ALA A 91 12.63 22.44 6.39
C ALA A 91 12.38 20.95 6.66
N LEU A 92 11.28 20.59 7.34
CA LEU A 92 10.89 19.19 7.54
C LEU A 92 10.48 18.53 6.22
N LEU A 93 9.74 19.24 5.36
CA LEU A 93 9.35 18.76 4.03
C LEU A 93 10.55 18.49 3.13
N GLU A 94 11.61 19.31 3.20
CA GLU A 94 12.86 19.06 2.47
C GLU A 94 13.55 17.77 2.94
N GLN A 95 13.58 17.53 4.26
CA GLN A 95 14.13 16.29 4.83
C GLN A 95 13.30 15.07 4.39
N LEU A 96 11.98 15.17 4.41
CA LEU A 96 11.06 14.13 3.95
C LEU A 96 11.27 13.84 2.45
N ASP A 97 11.43 14.86 1.60
CA ASP A 97 11.70 14.67 0.16
C ASP A 97 13.02 13.92 -0.08
N SER A 98 14.08 14.24 0.67
CA SER A 98 15.34 13.50 0.62
C SER A 98 15.16 12.01 1.00
N LEU A 99 14.38 11.75 2.06
CA LEU A 99 14.05 10.38 2.48
C LEU A 99 13.22 9.64 1.42
N VAL A 100 12.23 10.31 0.80
CA VAL A 100 11.44 9.74 -0.31
C VAL A 100 12.35 9.38 -1.48
N LYS A 101 13.23 10.29 -1.91
CA LYS A 101 14.17 10.06 -3.02
C LYS A 101 15.11 8.88 -2.75
N GLY A 102 15.56 8.72 -1.51
CA GLY A 102 16.41 7.62 -1.07
C GLY A 102 15.67 6.27 -0.91
N ASN A 103 14.35 6.29 -0.72
CA ASN A 103 13.56 5.13 -0.30
C ASN A 103 12.30 4.90 -1.16
N ARG A 104 12.32 5.31 -2.44
CA ARG A 104 11.16 5.34 -3.37
C ARG A 104 10.31 4.07 -3.49
N ARG A 105 10.86 2.90 -3.13
CA ARG A 105 10.19 1.60 -3.22
C ARG A 105 10.04 0.90 -1.86
N LEU A 106 10.42 1.58 -0.79
CA LEU A 106 10.43 1.03 0.56
C LEU A 106 9.26 1.60 1.38
N SER A 107 8.93 0.93 2.47
CA SER A 107 7.86 1.39 3.37
C SER A 107 8.18 2.76 3.99
N SER A 108 9.45 3.03 4.29
CA SER A 108 9.91 4.36 4.72
C SER A 108 9.58 5.46 3.70
N GLY A 109 9.73 5.20 2.40
CA GLY A 109 9.34 6.18 1.37
C GLY A 109 7.84 6.45 1.34
N ALA A 110 7.02 5.41 1.52
CA ALA A 110 5.56 5.57 1.65
C ALA A 110 5.21 6.38 2.90
N ARG A 111 5.82 6.05 4.05
CA ARG A 111 5.61 6.74 5.33
C ARG A 111 6.04 8.21 5.26
N ALA A 112 7.18 8.53 4.64
CA ALA A 112 7.63 9.91 4.47
C ALA A 112 6.65 10.73 3.61
N ASN A 113 6.14 10.15 2.52
CA ASN A 113 5.08 10.79 1.72
C ASN A 113 3.79 11.00 2.53
N LEU A 114 3.43 10.05 3.41
CA LEU A 114 2.25 10.19 4.26
C LEU A 114 2.39 11.38 5.22
N VAL A 115 3.53 11.50 5.89
CA VAL A 115 3.80 12.63 6.82
C VAL A 115 3.84 13.96 6.05
N ALA A 116 4.50 13.99 4.89
CA ALA A 116 4.49 15.19 4.05
C ALA A 116 3.07 15.60 3.65
N ALA A 117 2.21 14.63 3.33
CA ALA A 117 0.81 14.87 3.01
C ALA A 117 0.03 15.46 4.21
N GLU A 118 0.29 14.97 5.43
CA GLU A 118 -0.32 15.48 6.66
C GLU A 118 0.10 16.93 6.96
N ILE A 119 1.37 17.29 6.71
CA ILE A 119 1.86 18.67 6.80
C ILE A 119 1.16 19.56 5.76
N TYR A 120 1.09 19.14 4.49
CA TYR A 120 0.37 19.92 3.49
C TYR A 120 -1.13 20.03 3.79
N HIS A 121 -1.73 18.97 4.33
CA HIS A 121 -3.14 18.96 4.71
C HIS A 121 -3.40 19.93 5.88
N SER A 122 -2.54 20.00 6.89
CA SER A 122 -2.69 20.96 8.00
C SER A 122 -2.63 22.41 7.50
N ARG A 123 -1.81 22.67 6.47
CA ARG A 123 -1.69 23.96 5.78
C ARG A 123 -2.86 24.27 4.84
N LYS A 124 -3.78 23.32 4.62
CA LYS A 124 -4.81 23.38 3.57
C LYS A 124 -4.23 23.53 2.15
N ASP A 125 -2.98 23.11 1.95
CA ASP A 125 -2.39 22.97 0.63
C ASP A 125 -2.86 21.66 0.01
N TRP A 126 -4.14 21.65 -0.40
CA TRP A 126 -4.83 20.46 -0.86
C TRP A 126 -4.16 19.82 -2.08
N LYS A 127 -3.55 20.62 -2.94
CA LYS A 127 -2.85 20.14 -4.13
C LYS A 127 -1.62 19.31 -3.76
N ASN A 128 -0.76 19.84 -2.91
CA ASN A 128 0.44 19.11 -2.49
C ASN A 128 0.09 17.94 -1.55
N ALA A 129 -0.91 18.11 -0.67
CA ALA A 129 -1.42 17.03 0.17
C ALA A 129 -1.91 15.85 -0.67
N LYS A 130 -2.78 16.10 -1.67
CA LYS A 130 -3.28 15.08 -2.60
C LYS A 130 -2.13 14.33 -3.29
N ASN A 131 -1.16 15.07 -3.83
CA ASN A 131 -0.02 14.47 -4.53
C ASN A 131 0.80 13.56 -3.62
N SER A 132 1.08 14.00 -2.40
CA SER A 132 1.85 13.23 -1.41
C SER A 132 1.07 12.00 -0.91
N TYR A 133 -0.24 12.11 -0.64
CA TYR A 133 -1.09 10.96 -0.31
C TYR A 133 -1.12 9.93 -1.45
N LEU A 134 -1.22 10.37 -2.71
CA LEU A 134 -1.13 9.47 -3.87
C LEU A 134 0.24 8.82 -4.02
N ALA A 135 1.31 9.55 -3.75
CA ALA A 135 2.67 9.00 -3.77
C ALA A 135 2.85 7.93 -2.69
N CYS A 136 2.34 8.16 -1.48
CA CYS A 136 2.26 7.15 -0.42
C CYS A 136 1.53 5.90 -0.91
N ALA A 137 0.31 6.06 -1.44
CA ALA A 137 -0.51 4.93 -1.88
C ALA A 137 0.10 4.11 -3.01
N LYS A 138 0.83 4.74 -3.93
CA LYS A 138 1.47 4.09 -5.07
C LYS A 138 2.81 3.43 -4.75
N THR A 139 3.45 3.79 -3.64
CA THR A 139 4.78 3.27 -3.30
C THR A 139 4.77 1.77 -3.04
N LYS A 140 3.78 1.30 -2.26
CA LYS A 140 3.51 -0.11 -1.97
C LYS A 140 2.00 -0.34 -1.85
N PRO A 141 1.31 -0.65 -2.96
CA PRO A 141 -0.15 -0.80 -2.98
C PRO A 141 -0.68 -1.85 -2.01
N GLU A 142 0.11 -2.88 -1.70
CA GLU A 142 -0.24 -3.95 -0.76
C GLU A 142 -0.22 -3.52 0.72
N MET A 143 0.31 -2.33 1.02
CA MET A 143 0.48 -1.86 2.39
C MET A 143 -0.81 -1.29 2.97
N TYR A 144 -0.99 -1.42 4.29
CA TYR A 144 -2.14 -0.86 5.00
C TYR A 144 -2.32 0.65 4.80
N MET A 145 -1.24 1.39 4.53
CA MET A 145 -1.27 2.83 4.26
C MET A 145 -1.84 3.19 2.89
N ALA A 146 -1.86 2.26 1.93
CA ALA A 146 -2.29 2.54 0.56
C ALA A 146 -3.77 2.97 0.45
N PRO A 147 -4.75 2.22 1.00
CA PRO A 147 -6.14 2.68 0.96
C PRO A 147 -6.36 3.96 1.76
N LEU A 148 -5.60 4.20 2.84
CA LEU A 148 -5.66 5.46 3.58
C LEU A 148 -5.16 6.64 2.71
N GLY A 149 -4.07 6.45 1.97
CA GLY A 149 -3.56 7.44 1.02
C GLY A 149 -4.57 7.75 -0.09
N TYR A 150 -5.21 6.73 -0.68
CA TYR A 150 -6.27 6.98 -1.66
C TYR A 150 -7.47 7.72 -1.06
N TYR A 151 -7.93 7.31 0.12
CA TYR A 151 -9.05 7.97 0.82
C TYR A 151 -8.74 9.43 1.14
N ASN A 152 -7.57 9.74 1.69
CA ASN A 152 -7.21 11.12 2.02
C ASN A 152 -6.93 11.97 0.77
N ALA A 153 -6.36 11.37 -0.28
CA ALA A 153 -6.24 12.04 -1.57
C ALA A 153 -7.62 12.38 -2.18
N ALA A 154 -8.63 11.51 -1.97
CA ALA A 154 -10.00 11.79 -2.37
C ALA A 154 -10.57 12.99 -1.61
N VAL A 155 -10.38 13.04 -0.28
CA VAL A 155 -10.77 14.21 0.54
C VAL A 155 -10.13 15.49 0.01
N CYS A 156 -8.83 15.47 -0.28
CA CYS A 156 -8.15 16.64 -0.86
C CYS A 156 -8.69 17.00 -2.26
N ALA A 157 -9.12 16.02 -3.07
CA ALA A 157 -9.74 16.28 -4.36
C ALA A 157 -11.12 16.94 -4.20
N GLU A 158 -11.89 16.59 -3.17
CA GLU A 158 -13.14 17.29 -2.84
C GLU A 158 -12.89 18.77 -2.50
N GLU A 159 -11.90 19.06 -1.66
CA GLU A 159 -11.51 20.43 -1.29
C GLU A 159 -11.03 21.26 -2.50
N LEU A 160 -10.56 20.59 -3.56
CA LEU A 160 -10.18 21.20 -4.83
C LEU A 160 -11.35 21.33 -5.82
N GLY A 161 -12.54 20.82 -5.50
CA GLY A 161 -13.69 20.76 -6.39
C GLY A 161 -13.56 19.71 -7.51
N GLU A 162 -12.61 18.80 -7.41
CA GLU A 162 -12.32 17.77 -8.42
C GLU A 162 -13.15 16.50 -8.16
N ALA A 163 -14.47 16.64 -8.26
CA ALA A 163 -15.40 15.62 -7.77
C ALA A 163 -15.26 14.25 -8.46
N ASP A 164 -15.07 14.20 -9.78
CA ASP A 164 -14.83 12.92 -10.50
C ASP A 164 -13.57 12.21 -9.98
N GLN A 165 -12.54 12.98 -9.64
CA GLN A 165 -11.31 12.44 -9.10
C GLN A 165 -11.52 11.93 -7.67
N ALA A 166 -12.28 12.65 -6.84
CA ALA A 166 -12.62 12.20 -5.50
C ALA A 166 -13.33 10.84 -5.52
N ILE A 167 -14.36 10.67 -6.35
CA ILE A 167 -15.08 9.39 -6.52
C ILE A 167 -14.12 8.27 -6.95
N ALA A 168 -13.28 8.51 -7.95
CA ALA A 168 -12.33 7.51 -8.44
C ALA A 168 -11.29 7.11 -7.37
N LEU A 169 -10.89 8.04 -6.51
CA LEU A 169 -9.93 7.78 -5.44
C LEU A 169 -10.58 7.06 -4.25
N TYR A 170 -11.83 7.37 -3.91
CA TYR A 170 -12.59 6.58 -2.93
C TYR A 170 -12.80 5.15 -3.40
N ALA A 171 -13.15 4.94 -4.67
CA ALA A 171 -13.26 3.61 -5.25
C ALA A 171 -11.95 2.82 -5.11
N LYS A 172 -10.80 3.43 -5.42
CA LYS A 172 -9.50 2.80 -5.21
C LYS A 172 -9.23 2.42 -3.75
N ALA A 173 -9.68 3.23 -2.78
CA ALA A 173 -9.56 2.88 -1.37
C ALA A 173 -10.44 1.66 -1.01
N LEU A 174 -11.65 1.59 -1.59
CA LEU A 174 -12.61 0.50 -1.39
C LEU A 174 -12.14 -0.84 -1.98
N ASP A 175 -11.32 -0.81 -3.03
CA ASP A 175 -10.71 -2.02 -3.64
C ASP A 175 -9.78 -2.79 -2.69
N HIS A 176 -9.40 -2.21 -1.55
CA HIS A 176 -8.59 -2.87 -0.53
C HIS A 176 -9.47 -3.50 0.57
N ASP A 177 -9.42 -4.82 0.71
CA ASP A 177 -10.24 -5.55 1.69
C ASP A 177 -10.00 -5.14 3.13
N ALA A 178 -8.74 -4.89 3.50
CA ALA A 178 -8.36 -4.49 4.85
C ALA A 178 -8.71 -3.04 5.20
N PHE A 179 -9.23 -2.25 4.24
CA PHE A 179 -9.58 -0.85 4.49
C PHE A 179 -10.70 -0.74 5.53
N LYS A 180 -10.45 0.01 6.61
CA LYS A 180 -11.35 0.09 7.76
C LYS A 180 -12.43 1.17 7.65
N MET A 181 -12.27 2.14 6.75
CA MET A 181 -13.21 3.25 6.57
C MET A 181 -14.09 3.08 5.32
N LYS A 182 -14.44 1.83 4.97
CA LYS A 182 -15.27 1.53 3.78
C LYS A 182 -16.63 2.21 3.84
N SER A 183 -17.32 2.15 4.98
CA SER A 183 -18.59 2.83 5.23
C SER A 183 -18.49 4.34 4.97
N ARG A 184 -17.48 4.98 5.55
CA ARG A 184 -17.23 6.42 5.39
C ARG A 184 -16.87 6.81 3.96
N ALA A 185 -16.11 5.98 3.24
CA ALA A 185 -15.81 6.22 1.82
C ALA A 185 -17.08 6.16 0.95
N LEU A 186 -17.93 5.15 1.15
CA LEU A 186 -19.23 5.07 0.45
C LEU A 186 -20.12 6.28 0.78
N PHE A 187 -20.19 6.67 2.06
CA PHE A 187 -20.92 7.87 2.46
C PHE A 187 -20.41 9.13 1.75
N ASN A 188 -19.09 9.31 1.69
CA ASN A 188 -18.50 10.46 1.02
C ASN A 188 -18.75 10.43 -0.49
N MET A 189 -18.72 9.25 -1.14
CA MET A 189 -19.09 9.13 -2.55
C MET A 189 -20.54 9.57 -2.79
N GLY A 190 -21.48 9.12 -1.94
CA GLY A 190 -22.87 9.59 -2.00
C GLY A 190 -22.98 11.10 -1.81
N ARG A 191 -22.25 11.67 -0.83
CA ARG A 191 -22.24 13.11 -0.56
C ARG A 191 -21.69 13.92 -1.75
N VAL A 192 -20.63 13.44 -2.39
CA VAL A 192 -20.04 14.10 -3.56
C VAL A 192 -21.01 14.10 -4.74
N GLU A 193 -21.69 12.97 -5.00
CA GLU A 193 -22.68 12.91 -6.08
C GLU A 193 -23.91 13.77 -5.79
N GLU A 194 -24.37 13.79 -4.55
CA GLU A 194 -25.43 14.69 -4.10
C GLU A 194 -25.07 16.16 -4.36
N GLN A 195 -23.85 16.59 -3.98
CA GLN A 195 -23.39 17.96 -4.19
C GLN A 195 -23.33 18.38 -5.67
N ARG A 196 -23.23 17.41 -6.58
CA ARG A 196 -23.24 17.65 -8.03
C ARG A 196 -24.63 17.57 -8.66
N GLY A 197 -25.66 17.29 -7.86
CA GLY A 197 -27.04 17.13 -8.32
C GLY A 197 -27.37 15.74 -8.85
N ASN A 198 -26.49 14.75 -8.67
CA ASN A 198 -26.70 13.38 -9.13
C ASN A 198 -27.42 12.55 -8.06
N SER A 199 -28.63 12.96 -7.67
CA SER A 199 -29.37 12.37 -6.53
C SER A 199 -29.56 10.86 -6.64
N ILE A 200 -29.82 10.33 -7.84
CA ILE A 200 -29.99 8.88 -8.06
C ILE A 200 -28.71 8.13 -7.69
N VAL A 201 -27.55 8.57 -8.19
CA VAL A 201 -26.26 7.94 -7.91
C VAL A 201 -25.86 8.13 -6.45
N ALA A 202 -26.22 9.27 -5.84
CA ALA A 202 -26.01 9.50 -4.42
C ALA A 202 -26.76 8.47 -3.55
N ILE A 203 -28.04 8.22 -3.87
CA ILE A 203 -28.86 7.20 -3.21
C ILE A 203 -28.21 5.81 -3.35
N GLU A 204 -27.76 5.41 -4.55
CA GLU A 204 -27.10 4.11 -4.76
C GLU A 204 -25.90 3.91 -3.83
N PHE A 205 -25.06 4.93 -3.64
CA PHE A 205 -23.92 4.84 -2.71
C PHE A 205 -24.36 4.75 -1.25
N TYR A 206 -25.37 5.52 -0.85
CA TYR A 206 -25.93 5.45 0.49
C TYR A 206 -26.57 4.11 0.78
N GLU A 207 -27.37 3.57 -0.14
CA GLU A 207 -28.00 2.26 -0.01
C GLU A 207 -26.94 1.17 0.15
N LYS A 208 -25.96 1.13 -0.77
CA LYS A 208 -24.83 0.19 -0.71
C LYS A 208 -24.11 0.24 0.64
N MET A 209 -23.93 1.44 1.19
CA MET A 209 -23.35 1.60 2.52
C MET A 209 -24.24 1.01 3.62
N THR A 210 -25.54 1.31 3.61
CA THR A 210 -26.48 0.81 4.63
C THR A 210 -26.66 -0.72 4.57
N GLU A 211 -26.54 -1.31 3.40
CA GLU A 211 -26.62 -2.77 3.19
C GLU A 211 -25.36 -3.48 3.70
N GLN A 212 -24.17 -2.94 3.39
CA GLN A 212 -22.90 -3.57 3.75
C GLN A 212 -22.49 -3.30 5.20
N PHE A 213 -22.92 -2.18 5.76
CA PHE A 213 -22.49 -1.71 7.09
C PHE A 213 -23.68 -1.31 7.97
N PRO A 214 -24.67 -2.19 8.22
CA PRO A 214 -25.92 -1.82 8.90
C PRO A 214 -25.73 -1.27 10.32
N ASP A 215 -24.66 -1.66 11.02
CA ASP A 215 -24.37 -1.27 12.40
C ASP A 215 -23.31 -0.15 12.52
N ASP A 216 -22.86 0.44 11.41
CA ASP A 216 -21.89 1.54 11.41
C ASP A 216 -22.52 2.87 11.84
N SER A 217 -21.75 3.72 12.52
CA SER A 217 -22.24 5.00 13.05
C SER A 217 -22.75 5.96 11.97
N TRP A 218 -22.27 5.83 10.73
CA TRP A 218 -22.69 6.67 9.61
C TRP A 218 -24.01 6.18 8.97
N THR A 219 -24.47 4.98 9.27
CA THR A 219 -25.61 4.35 8.58
C THR A 219 -26.93 5.08 8.80
N LEU A 220 -27.14 5.64 10.01
CA LEU A 220 -28.30 6.49 10.26
C LEU A 220 -28.27 7.77 9.42
N LEU A 221 -27.09 8.34 9.20
CA LEU A 221 -26.94 9.53 8.38
C LEU A 221 -27.22 9.21 6.91
N ALA A 222 -26.72 8.07 6.40
CA ALA A 222 -27.02 7.59 5.04
C ALA A 222 -28.53 7.40 4.82
N LYS A 223 -29.22 6.71 5.75
CA LYS A 223 -30.69 6.54 5.69
C LYS A 223 -31.44 7.87 5.68
N SER A 224 -31.02 8.83 6.50
CA SER A 224 -31.62 10.17 6.51
C SER A 224 -31.39 10.91 5.18
N ARG A 225 -30.23 10.75 4.55
CA ARG A 225 -29.95 11.36 3.23
C ARG A 225 -30.80 10.75 2.13
N ILE A 226 -30.97 9.41 2.11
CA ILE A 226 -31.82 8.72 1.14
C ILE A 226 -33.24 9.30 1.16
N ILE A 227 -33.89 9.32 2.33
CA ILE A 227 -35.25 9.86 2.49
C ILE A 227 -35.34 11.31 2.02
N ALA A 228 -34.34 12.14 2.35
CA ALA A 228 -34.33 13.54 1.96
C ALA A 228 -34.25 13.72 0.43
N LEU A 229 -33.51 12.85 -0.27
CA LEU A 229 -33.34 12.89 -1.72
C LEU A 229 -34.53 12.30 -2.48
N GLU A 230 -35.27 11.36 -1.89
CA GLU A 230 -36.48 10.76 -2.51
C GLU A 230 -37.70 11.70 -2.51
N ILE A 231 -37.70 12.71 -1.63
CA ILE A 231 -38.83 13.64 -1.46
C ILE A 231 -38.64 14.94 -2.26
N GLN A 232 -37.44 15.19 -2.80
CA GLN A 232 -37.13 16.34 -3.67
C GLN A 232 -37.59 16.12 -5.11
#